data_AF-A0A7Y4YDP7-F1
#
_entry.id   AF-A0A7Y4YDP7-F1
#
_cell.length_a   1.000
_cell.length_b   1.000
_cell.length_c   1.000
_cell.angle_alpha   90.00
_cell.angle_beta   90.00
_cell.angle_gamma   90.00
#
_symmetry.space_group_name_H-M   'P 1'
#
loop_
_entity.id
_entity.type
_entity.pdbx_description
1 polymer ?
#
loop_
_entity_poly.entity_id
_entity_poly.type
_entity_poly.pdbx_seq_one_letter_code
_entity_poly.pdbx_strand_id
1 'polypeptide(L)'
;MKLNLLLVIALAFIFSGCKKENNCSSDIQLTATNTTPTVGESFTLTANRVSGNDLFHWSGPGNFSGAFDNTITVNNAGYLDRGWYYCSKSNTECNETIYDSIFIDMKLRQGTAPCTATNNTLTGSAIPNTSFSSVIKNFDPTFNGKVLYGSSSIGYPTDFRVLFNSNNGNIEPLDGIYTTKNSIIFGQTDPYLWVSLSFVYGGQFFHCHPDKDLFVSHVNGKLSATFCNVPFSNGTTIINLSGKLTEQ
;
A
#
# COMPACT_ATOMS: atom_id res chain seq x y z
N MET A 1 -56.78 14.68 -75.76
CA MET A 1 -55.44 14.39 -75.21
C MET A 1 -55.47 14.53 -73.70
N LYS A 2 -55.63 13.41 -72.99
CA LYS A 2 -55.46 13.30 -71.53
C LYS A 2 -54.28 12.36 -71.36
N LEU A 3 -53.10 12.88 -71.00
CA LEU A 3 -51.96 12.04 -70.71
C LEU A 3 -50.94 12.82 -69.87
N ASN A 4 -50.57 12.22 -68.73
CA ASN A 4 -49.32 12.42 -67.99
C ASN A 4 -49.15 13.69 -67.13
N LEU A 5 -49.98 13.83 -66.10
CA LEU A 5 -49.71 14.71 -64.94
C LEU A 5 -49.77 13.93 -63.61
N LEU A 6 -49.29 12.67 -63.62
CA LEU A 6 -49.44 11.75 -62.49
C LEU A 6 -48.21 10.83 -62.38
N LEU A 7 -47.00 11.41 -62.34
CA LEU A 7 -45.78 10.64 -62.10
C LEU A 7 -44.65 11.43 -61.44
N VAL A 8 -44.96 12.40 -60.56
CA VAL A 8 -43.93 13.16 -59.81
C VAL A 8 -44.21 13.22 -58.29
N ILE A 9 -45.23 12.51 -57.79
CA ILE A 9 -45.63 12.57 -56.36
C ILE A 9 -45.43 11.20 -55.67
N ALA A 10 -44.35 10.48 -56.01
CA ALA A 10 -44.01 9.22 -55.35
C ALA A 10 -42.53 9.13 -54.93
N LEU A 11 -41.79 10.25 -54.97
CA LEU A 11 -40.37 10.31 -54.58
C LEU A 11 -40.09 11.29 -53.43
N ALA A 12 -41.11 11.56 -52.60
CA ALA A 12 -40.92 12.21 -51.31
C ALA A 12 -41.09 11.18 -50.19
N PHE A 13 -40.40 10.04 -50.29
CA PHE A 13 -40.12 9.23 -49.12
C PHE A 13 -39.13 10.00 -48.26
N ILE A 14 -39.71 10.88 -47.45
CA ILE A 14 -39.35 11.25 -46.09
C ILE A 14 -38.04 10.54 -45.65
N PHE A 15 -36.90 11.11 -46.03
CA PHE A 15 -35.68 10.97 -45.24
C PHE A 15 -35.89 11.80 -43.97
N SER A 16 -36.81 11.36 -43.11
CA SER A 16 -36.73 11.68 -41.69
C SER A 16 -35.52 10.91 -41.19
N GLY A 17 -34.33 11.42 -41.50
CA GLY A 17 -33.11 11.02 -40.83
C GLY A 17 -33.41 11.18 -39.35
N CYS A 18 -33.48 10.05 -38.64
CA CYS A 18 -33.51 10.07 -37.19
C CYS A 18 -32.24 10.82 -36.79
N LYS A 19 -32.36 12.10 -36.42
CA LYS A 19 -31.32 12.76 -35.64
C LYS A 19 -31.31 12.00 -34.33
N LYS A 20 -30.40 11.03 -34.23
CA LYS A 20 -30.05 10.44 -32.96
C LYS A 20 -29.62 11.62 -32.10
N GLU A 21 -30.36 11.91 -31.02
CA GLU A 21 -29.87 12.86 -30.04
C GLU A 21 -28.58 12.28 -29.48
N ASN A 22 -27.47 12.95 -29.76
CA ASN A 22 -26.20 12.59 -29.17
C ASN A 22 -26.30 12.94 -27.68
N ASN A 23 -26.46 11.92 -26.84
CA ASN A 23 -26.48 12.08 -25.39
C ASN A 23 -25.04 12.25 -24.89
N CYS A 24 -24.46 13.42 -25.19
CA CYS A 24 -23.11 13.78 -24.81
C CYS A 24 -23.08 14.14 -23.33
N SER A 25 -22.36 13.34 -22.54
CA SER A 25 -22.14 13.62 -21.13
C SER A 25 -21.21 14.82 -20.99
N SER A 26 -21.65 15.88 -20.32
CA SER A 26 -20.80 17.02 -19.99
C SER A 26 -19.92 16.79 -18.77
N ASP A 27 -20.12 15.68 -18.05
CA ASP A 27 -19.43 15.40 -16.79
C ASP A 27 -19.02 13.92 -16.64
N ILE A 28 -17.98 13.68 -15.86
CA ILE A 28 -17.55 12.37 -15.40
C ILE A 28 -17.43 12.44 -13.88
N GLN A 29 -18.04 11.47 -13.21
CA GLN A 29 -18.00 11.35 -11.76
C GLN A 29 -17.38 10.02 -11.40
N LEU A 30 -16.29 10.08 -10.63
CA LEU A 30 -15.65 8.91 -10.06
C LEU A 30 -16.20 8.60 -8.67
N THR A 31 -16.38 7.32 -8.42
CA THR A 31 -16.76 6.78 -7.11
C THR A 31 -15.87 5.60 -6.77
N ALA A 32 -15.72 5.32 -5.49
CA ALA A 32 -15.01 4.16 -4.98
C ALA A 32 -15.91 3.38 -4.03
N THR A 33 -15.79 2.05 -4.02
CA THR A 33 -16.43 1.22 -2.99
C THR A 33 -15.87 1.51 -1.60
N ASN A 34 -14.59 1.90 -1.53
CA ASN A 34 -13.91 2.33 -0.31
C ASN A 34 -12.77 3.29 -0.68
N THR A 35 -12.75 4.48 -0.09
CA THR A 35 -11.67 5.48 -0.28
C THR A 35 -10.56 5.36 0.76
N THR A 36 -10.77 4.57 1.81
CA THR A 36 -9.79 4.29 2.87
C THR A 36 -9.63 2.79 3.13
N PRO A 37 -9.35 1.96 2.10
CA PRO A 37 -9.16 0.53 2.30
C PRO A 37 -7.91 0.23 3.13
N THR A 38 -7.96 -0.86 3.87
CA THR A 38 -6.81 -1.37 4.61
C THR A 38 -5.94 -2.23 3.69
N VAL A 39 -4.61 -2.22 3.87
CA VAL A 39 -3.70 -3.09 3.11
C VAL A 39 -4.16 -4.55 3.15
N GLY A 40 -4.26 -5.15 1.96
CA GLY A 40 -4.78 -6.51 1.72
C GLY A 40 -6.26 -6.55 1.32
N GLU A 41 -7.01 -5.46 1.50
CA GLU A 41 -8.39 -5.36 1.01
C GLU A 41 -8.44 -5.03 -0.48
N SER A 42 -9.58 -5.30 -1.11
CA SER A 42 -9.86 -4.87 -2.48
C SER A 42 -10.72 -3.60 -2.49
N PHE A 43 -10.57 -2.77 -3.51
CA PHE A 43 -11.50 -1.67 -3.79
C PHE A 43 -11.78 -1.58 -5.28
N THR A 44 -12.95 -1.05 -5.62
CA THR A 44 -13.40 -0.86 -7.00
C THR A 44 -13.66 0.61 -7.24
N LEU A 45 -13.08 1.15 -8.31
CA LEU A 45 -13.37 2.49 -8.80
C LEU A 45 -14.36 2.40 -9.95
N THR A 46 -15.34 3.29 -9.96
CA THR A 46 -16.39 3.33 -10.99
C THR A 46 -16.52 4.76 -11.52
N ALA A 47 -16.40 4.90 -12.84
CA ALA A 47 -16.80 6.07 -13.57
C ALA A 47 -18.24 5.91 -14.06
N ASN A 48 -19.03 6.98 -13.99
CA ASN A 48 -20.39 6.98 -14.52
C ASN A 48 -20.40 6.81 -16.06
N ARG A 49 -21.11 5.79 -16.53
CA ARG A 49 -21.36 5.55 -17.95
C ARG A 49 -22.71 6.16 -18.35
N VAL A 50 -22.70 7.00 -19.38
CA VAL A 50 -23.91 7.65 -19.92
C VAL A 50 -24.29 7.04 -21.27
N SER A 51 -23.30 6.60 -22.05
CA SER A 51 -23.50 5.95 -23.36
C SER A 51 -22.68 4.66 -23.49
N GLY A 52 -23.18 3.75 -24.34
CA GLY A 52 -22.41 2.58 -24.77
C GLY A 52 -21.17 2.94 -25.59
N ASN A 53 -21.12 4.16 -26.15
CA ASN A 53 -19.99 4.69 -26.91
C ASN A 53 -18.92 5.37 -26.04
N ASP A 54 -19.13 5.41 -24.71
CA ASP A 54 -18.14 5.98 -23.79
C ASP A 54 -16.94 5.04 -23.69
N LEU A 55 -15.76 5.59 -23.98
CA LEU A 55 -14.45 4.97 -23.85
C LEU A 55 -13.76 5.55 -22.63
N PHE A 56 -13.25 4.68 -21.75
CA PHE A 56 -12.58 5.09 -20.54
C PHE A 56 -11.07 4.86 -20.66
N HIS A 57 -10.29 5.65 -19.96
CA HIS A 57 -8.88 5.41 -19.79
C HIS A 57 -8.47 5.78 -18.37
N TRP A 58 -7.99 4.79 -17.63
CA TRP A 58 -7.56 4.99 -16.24
C TRP A 58 -6.05 5.09 -16.12
N SER A 59 -5.60 5.88 -15.16
CA SER A 59 -4.22 5.91 -14.67
C SER A 59 -4.15 6.11 -13.16
N GLY A 60 -3.05 5.70 -12.53
CA GLY A 60 -2.90 5.77 -11.07
C GLY A 60 -1.52 5.34 -10.56
N PRO A 61 -1.40 5.08 -9.25
CA PRO A 61 -0.16 4.64 -8.60
C PRO A 61 0.41 3.34 -9.20
N GLY A 62 1.71 3.09 -8.98
CA GLY A 62 2.35 1.82 -9.37
C GLY A 62 2.47 1.58 -10.89
N ASN A 63 2.47 2.64 -11.70
CA ASN A 63 2.37 2.58 -13.17
C ASN A 63 1.07 1.96 -13.69
N PHE A 64 0.01 1.94 -12.86
CA PHE A 64 -1.30 1.54 -13.31
C PHE A 64 -1.78 2.46 -14.45
N SER A 65 -2.02 1.89 -15.63
CA SER A 65 -2.55 2.60 -16.78
C SER A 65 -3.29 1.65 -17.72
N GLY A 66 -4.29 2.16 -18.46
CA GLY A 66 -4.82 1.49 -19.65
C GLY A 66 -6.01 0.57 -19.49
N ALA A 67 -6.77 0.66 -18.39
CA ALA A 67 -8.08 0.00 -18.33
C ALA A 67 -9.12 0.78 -19.15
N PHE A 68 -9.93 0.07 -19.96
CA PHE A 68 -10.93 0.67 -20.87
C PHE A 68 -12.37 0.54 -20.39
N ASP A 69 -12.59 -0.25 -19.35
CA ASP A 69 -13.89 -0.38 -18.70
C ASP A 69 -14.18 0.84 -17.83
N ASN A 70 -15.47 1.12 -17.62
CA ASN A 70 -15.90 2.17 -16.69
C ASN A 70 -15.68 1.78 -15.22
N THR A 71 -15.20 0.57 -14.96
CA THR A 71 -14.89 0.06 -13.62
C THR A 71 -13.52 -0.57 -13.60
N ILE A 72 -12.77 -0.35 -12.52
CA ILE A 72 -11.51 -1.03 -12.27
C ILE A 72 -11.50 -1.56 -10.84
N THR A 73 -10.99 -2.78 -10.64
CA THR A 73 -10.87 -3.38 -9.31
C THR A 73 -9.41 -3.64 -9.01
N VAL A 74 -8.93 -3.07 -7.90
CA VAL A 74 -7.62 -3.35 -7.33
C VAL A 74 -7.81 -4.43 -6.28
N ASN A 75 -7.22 -5.60 -6.51
CA ASN A 75 -7.31 -6.74 -5.60
C ASN A 75 -6.08 -6.81 -4.70
N ASN A 76 -6.29 -7.17 -3.42
CA ASN A 76 -5.20 -7.31 -2.44
C ASN A 76 -4.28 -6.07 -2.42
N ALA A 77 -4.89 -4.89 -2.27
CA ALA A 77 -4.22 -3.61 -2.43
C ALA A 77 -3.08 -3.45 -1.42
N GLY A 78 -1.91 -3.07 -1.93
CA GLY A 78 -0.73 -2.73 -1.14
C GLY A 78 -0.71 -1.27 -0.72
N TYR A 79 0.21 -0.90 0.17
CA TYR A 79 0.33 0.51 0.58
C TYR A 79 0.76 1.44 -0.58
N LEU A 80 1.47 0.92 -1.58
CA LEU A 80 1.88 1.67 -2.77
C LEU A 80 0.74 1.95 -3.75
N ASP A 81 -0.44 1.34 -3.56
CA ASP A 81 -1.65 1.67 -4.32
C ASP A 81 -2.34 2.94 -3.79
N ARG A 82 -1.79 3.55 -2.74
CA ARG A 82 -2.23 4.86 -2.23
C ARG A 82 -1.94 5.95 -3.26
N GLY A 83 -2.93 6.76 -3.57
CA GLY A 83 -2.71 7.95 -4.38
C GLY A 83 -3.94 8.40 -5.16
N TRP A 84 -3.69 9.33 -6.08
CA TRP A 84 -4.68 9.81 -7.02
C TRP A 84 -4.84 8.82 -8.18
N TYR A 85 -6.07 8.41 -8.40
CA TYR A 85 -6.50 7.72 -9.61
C TYR A 85 -7.21 8.72 -10.51
N TYR A 86 -6.90 8.66 -11.79
CA TYR A 86 -7.46 9.54 -12.81
C TYR A 86 -8.20 8.69 -13.83
N CYS A 87 -9.32 9.21 -14.31
CA CYS A 87 -10.03 8.62 -15.44
C CYS A 87 -10.31 9.71 -16.47
N SER A 88 -10.05 9.41 -17.73
CA SER A 88 -10.62 10.16 -18.83
C SER A 88 -11.76 9.35 -19.46
N LYS A 89 -12.81 10.06 -19.87
CA LYS A 89 -13.91 9.52 -20.66
C LYS A 89 -13.98 10.28 -21.97
N SER A 90 -13.92 9.57 -23.09
CA SER A 90 -14.16 10.11 -24.42
C SER A 90 -15.38 9.46 -25.05
N ASN A 91 -16.08 10.20 -25.91
CA ASN A 91 -17.22 9.67 -26.65
C ASN A 91 -17.04 9.98 -28.14
N THR A 92 -17.06 8.93 -28.96
CA THR A 92 -16.78 9.02 -30.40
C THR A 92 -17.81 9.84 -31.18
N GLU A 93 -19.02 10.02 -30.65
CA GLU A 93 -20.09 10.81 -31.26
C GLU A 93 -20.04 12.30 -30.85
N CYS A 94 -19.30 12.62 -29.79
CA CYS A 94 -19.26 13.95 -29.18
C CYS A 94 -17.94 14.69 -29.41
N ASN A 95 -16.88 13.99 -29.81
CA ASN A 95 -15.54 14.54 -30.04
C ASN A 95 -15.00 15.34 -28.85
N GLU A 96 -15.36 14.92 -27.63
CA GLU A 96 -14.94 15.52 -26.37
C GLU A 96 -14.30 14.47 -25.48
N THR A 97 -13.35 14.90 -24.65
CA THR A 97 -12.75 14.09 -23.59
C THR A 97 -12.83 14.88 -22.29
N ILE A 98 -13.38 14.25 -21.27
CA ILE A 98 -13.56 14.82 -19.93
C ILE A 98 -12.81 13.98 -18.90
N TYR A 99 -12.48 14.59 -17.75
CA TYR A 99 -11.57 14.03 -16.77
C TYR A 99 -12.12 14.22 -15.36
N ASP A 100 -11.87 13.25 -14.49
CA ASP A 100 -12.06 13.38 -13.04
C ASP A 100 -11.01 12.54 -12.31
N SER A 101 -10.88 12.75 -11.00
CA SER A 101 -9.88 12.12 -10.15
C SER A 101 -10.43 11.78 -8.77
N ILE A 102 -9.94 10.69 -8.19
CA ILE A 102 -10.31 10.25 -6.85
C ILE A 102 -9.05 9.83 -6.09
N PHE A 103 -8.94 10.26 -4.83
CA PHE A 103 -7.84 9.87 -3.96
C PHE A 103 -8.20 8.64 -3.13
N ILE A 104 -7.33 7.64 -3.15
CA ILE A 104 -7.42 6.45 -2.30
C ILE A 104 -6.36 6.52 -1.23
N ASP A 105 -6.80 6.58 0.03
CA ASP A 105 -5.95 6.72 1.20
C ASP A 105 -5.80 5.37 1.92
N MET A 106 -4.87 4.54 1.43
CA MET A 106 -4.58 3.22 2.01
C MET A 106 -4.22 3.31 3.51
N LYS A 107 -4.89 2.50 4.33
CA LYS A 107 -4.61 2.38 5.76
C LYS A 107 -3.79 1.13 6.05
N LEU A 108 -2.88 1.24 7.03
CA LEU A 108 -2.17 0.07 7.53
C LEU A 108 -3.08 -0.74 8.44
N ARG A 109 -2.89 -2.08 8.42
CA ARG A 109 -3.52 -2.97 9.40
C ARG A 109 -3.12 -2.50 10.80
N GLN A 110 -4.13 -2.33 11.66
CA GLN A 110 -3.95 -1.96 13.06
C GLN A 110 -4.11 -3.20 13.94
N GLY A 111 -3.49 -3.18 15.12
CA GLY A 111 -3.69 -4.21 16.13
C GLY A 111 -2.78 -4.00 17.34
N THR A 112 -3.06 -4.77 18.38
CA THR A 112 -2.27 -4.76 19.62
C THR A 112 -1.38 -5.99 19.66
N ALA A 113 -0.13 -5.81 20.06
CA ALA A 113 0.79 -6.93 20.28
C ALA A 113 0.18 -7.92 21.29
N PRO A 114 0.16 -9.23 21.01
CA PRO A 114 -0.46 -10.23 21.89
C PRO A 114 0.33 -10.49 23.18
N CYS A 115 1.51 -9.89 23.34
CA CYS A 115 2.38 -10.01 24.51
C CYS A 115 2.49 -8.70 25.27
N THR A 116 2.73 -8.78 26.58
CA THR A 116 2.95 -7.63 27.47
C THR A 116 4.44 -7.39 27.66
N ALA A 117 5.12 -6.91 26.61
CA ALA A 117 6.55 -6.62 26.68
C ALA A 117 6.82 -5.29 27.40
N THR A 118 7.75 -5.30 28.36
CA THR A 118 8.21 -4.09 29.06
C THR A 118 8.99 -3.20 28.10
N ASN A 119 8.80 -1.87 28.19
CA ASN A 119 9.52 -0.91 27.37
C ASN A 119 11.04 -1.12 27.46
N ASN A 120 11.69 -1.10 26.30
CA ASN A 120 13.14 -1.20 26.14
C ASN A 120 13.70 -2.49 26.74
N THR A 121 12.97 -3.59 26.57
CA THR A 121 13.42 -4.91 27.00
C THR A 121 13.27 -5.97 25.91
N LEU A 122 14.07 -7.02 26.07
CA LEU A 122 14.05 -8.24 25.29
C LEU A 122 13.95 -9.42 26.26
N THR A 123 13.10 -10.39 25.95
CA THR A 123 12.93 -11.63 26.70
C THR A 123 12.98 -12.81 25.74
N GLY A 124 13.58 -13.93 26.17
CA GLY A 124 13.84 -15.05 25.28
C GLY A 124 14.00 -16.39 25.99
N SER A 125 13.86 -17.48 25.23
CA SER A 125 13.94 -18.85 25.77
C SER A 125 15.37 -19.34 26.02
N ALA A 126 16.37 -18.74 25.38
CA ALA A 126 17.75 -19.25 25.35
C ALA A 126 18.83 -18.16 25.48
N ILE A 127 18.41 -16.90 25.71
CA ILE A 127 19.31 -15.79 26.03
C ILE A 127 18.79 -15.08 27.28
N PRO A 128 19.67 -14.47 28.10
CA PRO A 128 19.23 -13.68 29.25
C PRO A 128 18.28 -12.56 28.83
N ASN A 129 17.31 -12.28 29.70
CA ASN A 129 16.49 -11.09 29.56
C ASN A 129 17.40 -9.86 29.56
N THR A 130 17.17 -8.94 28.63
CA THR A 130 18.00 -7.77 28.42
C THR A 130 17.16 -6.51 28.55
N SER A 131 17.70 -5.50 29.24
CA SER A 131 17.16 -4.15 29.23
C SER A 131 18.12 -3.24 28.47
N PHE A 132 17.59 -2.47 27.52
CA PHE A 132 18.37 -1.52 26.74
C PHE A 132 18.55 -0.24 27.54
N SER A 133 19.80 0.16 27.75
CA SER A 133 20.16 1.44 28.37
C SER A 133 19.87 2.63 27.46
N SER A 134 19.87 2.41 26.14
CA SER A 134 19.53 3.42 25.16
C SER A 134 18.79 2.80 23.97
N VAL A 135 17.69 3.44 23.54
CA VAL A 135 16.99 3.11 22.30
C VAL A 135 16.91 4.36 21.43
N ILE A 136 17.59 4.35 20.28
CA ILE A 136 17.69 5.50 19.38
C ILE A 136 17.15 5.17 18.00
N LYS A 137 16.49 6.13 17.36
CA LYS A 137 16.07 6.04 15.97
C LYS A 137 17.02 6.85 15.09
N ASN A 138 17.59 6.22 14.08
CA ASN A 138 18.45 6.90 13.11
C ASN A 138 18.08 6.50 11.68
N PHE A 139 18.49 7.32 10.72
CA PHE A 139 18.57 6.89 9.33
C PHE A 139 19.90 6.20 9.09
N ASP A 140 19.86 4.98 8.58
CA ASP A 140 21.04 4.22 8.20
C ASP A 140 21.30 4.41 6.69
N PRO A 141 22.36 5.12 6.29
CA PRO A 141 22.65 5.37 4.88
C PRO A 141 23.14 4.13 4.14
N THR A 142 23.67 3.12 4.84
CA THR A 142 24.10 1.86 4.22
C THR A 142 22.91 1.04 3.75
N PHE A 143 21.83 1.02 4.54
CA PHE A 143 20.61 0.31 4.19
C PHE A 143 19.54 1.20 3.56
N ASN A 144 19.77 2.52 3.45
CA ASN A 144 18.79 3.51 3.01
C ASN A 144 17.44 3.38 3.75
N GLY A 145 17.48 3.17 5.07
CA GLY A 145 16.28 2.91 5.86
C GLY A 145 16.35 3.49 7.26
N LYS A 146 15.18 3.75 7.86
CA LYS A 146 15.09 4.03 9.29
C LYS A 146 15.43 2.77 10.09
N VAL A 147 16.14 2.96 11.20
CA VAL A 147 16.47 1.88 12.14
C VAL A 147 16.22 2.33 13.56
N LEU A 148 15.58 1.47 14.34
CA LEU A 148 15.50 1.58 15.79
C LEU A 148 16.58 0.68 16.41
N TYR A 149 17.55 1.30 17.09
CA TYR A 149 18.72 0.67 17.68
C TYR A 149 18.57 0.57 19.20
N GLY A 150 18.55 -0.64 19.73
CA GLY A 150 18.64 -0.93 21.16
C GLY A 150 20.07 -1.28 21.57
N SER A 151 20.63 -0.50 22.49
CA SER A 151 21.96 -0.72 23.07
C SER A 151 21.86 -0.98 24.57
N SER A 152 22.66 -1.93 25.07
CA SER A 152 22.77 -2.29 26.49
C SER A 152 24.19 -2.00 26.99
N SER A 153 24.29 -1.44 28.19
CA SER A 153 25.58 -1.13 28.84
C SER A 153 26.29 -2.37 29.40
N ILE A 154 25.52 -3.41 29.72
CA ILE A 154 25.99 -4.68 30.29
C ILE A 154 25.07 -5.78 29.77
N GLY A 155 25.61 -6.77 29.06
CA GLY A 155 24.87 -7.98 28.66
C GLY A 155 24.37 -7.96 27.21
N TYR A 156 24.65 -9.05 26.52
CA TYR A 156 24.19 -9.34 25.17
C TYR A 156 22.66 -9.43 25.10
N PRO A 157 22.01 -8.97 24.01
CA PRO A 157 22.63 -8.52 22.76
C PRO A 157 23.08 -7.06 22.76
N THR A 158 24.24 -6.79 22.16
CA THR A 158 24.91 -5.47 22.20
C THR A 158 24.45 -4.51 21.09
N ASP A 159 23.55 -4.94 20.21
CA ASP A 159 23.14 -4.17 19.03
C ASP A 159 21.85 -4.76 18.45
N PHE A 160 20.71 -4.54 19.12
CA PHE A 160 19.43 -4.98 18.59
C PHE A 160 18.91 -3.96 17.58
N ARG A 161 18.55 -4.41 16.39
CA ARG A 161 18.14 -3.55 15.27
C ARG A 161 16.75 -3.92 14.81
N VAL A 162 15.90 -2.91 14.64
CA VAL A 162 14.67 -2.97 13.85
C VAL A 162 14.87 -2.08 12.62
N LEU A 163 15.17 -2.68 11.48
CA LEU A 163 15.45 -2.01 10.21
C LEU A 163 14.19 -2.02 9.34
N PHE A 164 13.65 -0.84 9.06
CA PHE A 164 12.50 -0.66 8.18
C PHE A 164 12.92 -0.71 6.71
N ASN A 165 11.99 -1.11 5.82
CA ASN A 165 12.26 -1.30 4.39
C ASN A 165 12.99 -0.11 3.76
N SER A 166 14.07 -0.39 3.02
CA SER A 166 14.90 0.63 2.35
C SER A 166 14.15 1.43 1.28
N ASN A 167 13.06 0.87 0.73
CA ASN A 167 12.19 1.57 -0.21
C ASN A 167 11.48 2.76 0.46
N ASN A 168 11.46 2.82 1.80
CA ASN A 168 10.88 3.92 2.57
C ASN A 168 11.89 5.07 2.76
N GLY A 169 13.19 4.84 2.54
CA GLY A 169 14.22 5.86 2.70
C GLY A 169 14.25 6.46 4.11
N ASN A 170 14.30 7.80 4.17
CA ASN A 170 14.31 8.56 5.43
C ASN A 170 12.89 8.98 5.90
N ILE A 171 11.85 8.24 5.50
CA ILE A 171 10.47 8.48 5.92
C ILE A 171 10.24 7.84 7.30
N GLU A 172 9.54 8.54 8.19
CA GLU A 172 9.14 8.00 9.48
C GLU A 172 8.20 6.79 9.31
N PRO A 173 8.45 5.65 9.99
CA PRO A 173 7.54 4.51 9.95
C PRO A 173 6.14 4.92 10.42
N LEU A 174 5.11 4.29 9.87
CA LEU A 174 3.72 4.61 10.19
C LEU A 174 3.22 3.66 11.29
N ASP A 175 2.18 4.08 12.01
CA ASP A 175 1.53 3.21 13.00
C ASP A 175 0.78 2.07 12.30
N GLY A 176 1.02 0.84 12.74
CA GLY A 176 0.40 -0.35 12.18
C GLY A 176 1.21 -1.63 12.36
N ILE A 177 0.81 -2.66 11.64
CA ILE A 177 1.44 -3.99 11.66
C ILE A 177 2.34 -4.14 10.44
N TYR A 178 3.61 -4.45 10.70
CA TYR A 178 4.65 -4.75 9.72
C TYR A 178 4.94 -6.25 9.73
N THR A 179 5.50 -6.77 8.64
CA THR A 179 5.82 -8.20 8.49
C THR A 179 7.33 -8.40 8.45
N THR A 180 7.83 -9.33 9.25
CA THR A 180 9.25 -9.63 9.28
C THR A 180 9.72 -10.26 7.97
N LYS A 181 10.92 -9.88 7.54
CA LYS A 181 11.71 -10.50 6.48
C LYS A 181 12.92 -11.17 7.12
N ASN A 182 13.47 -12.21 6.50
CA ASN A 182 14.70 -12.89 6.96
C ASN A 182 16.00 -12.36 6.32
N SER A 183 16.00 -11.11 5.85
CA SER A 183 17.19 -10.45 5.30
C SER A 183 17.18 -8.97 5.66
N ILE A 184 18.37 -8.39 5.84
CA ILE A 184 18.60 -6.95 6.03
C ILE A 184 18.61 -6.18 4.69
N ILE A 185 18.60 -6.88 3.56
CA ILE A 185 18.60 -6.29 2.22
C ILE A 185 17.19 -6.35 1.65
N PHE A 186 16.65 -5.20 1.26
CA PHE A 186 15.34 -5.10 0.60
C PHE A 186 15.50 -4.88 -0.91
N GLY A 187 14.70 -5.61 -1.69
CA GLY A 187 14.57 -5.44 -3.13
C GLY A 187 13.52 -4.39 -3.48
N GLN A 188 13.57 -3.88 -4.71
CA GLN A 188 12.59 -2.88 -5.20
C GLN A 188 11.16 -3.40 -5.23
N THR A 189 10.97 -4.71 -5.31
CA THR A 189 9.66 -5.38 -5.30
C THR A 189 9.19 -5.76 -3.91
N ASP A 190 10.00 -5.53 -2.87
CA ASP A 190 9.63 -5.92 -1.52
C ASP A 190 8.49 -5.02 -1.00
N PRO A 191 7.47 -5.62 -0.36
CA PRO A 191 6.39 -4.88 0.26
C PRO A 191 6.88 -3.77 1.19
N TYR A 192 6.29 -2.59 1.06
CA TYR A 192 6.58 -1.38 1.85
C TYR A 192 6.60 -1.64 3.37
N LEU A 193 5.79 -2.59 3.84
CA LEU A 193 5.61 -2.95 5.25
C LEU A 193 6.52 -4.08 5.73
N TRP A 194 7.53 -4.46 4.96
CA TRP A 194 8.53 -5.40 5.43
C TRP A 194 9.53 -4.74 6.38
N VAL A 195 9.97 -5.52 7.36
CA VAL A 195 10.92 -5.09 8.39
C VAL A 195 11.90 -6.21 8.69
N SER A 196 13.14 -5.87 9.00
CA SER A 196 14.15 -6.82 9.45
C SER A 196 14.46 -6.59 10.92
N LEU A 197 14.55 -7.67 11.68
CA LEU A 197 15.05 -7.65 13.05
C LEU A 197 16.32 -8.48 13.12
N SER A 198 17.34 -7.92 13.78
CA SER A 198 18.61 -8.62 13.96
C SER A 198 19.32 -8.19 15.22
N PHE A 199 20.24 -9.02 15.69
CA PHE A 199 21.13 -8.69 16.80
C PHE A 199 22.38 -9.57 16.81
N VAL A 200 23.36 -9.19 17.63
CA VAL A 200 24.56 -10.00 17.89
C VAL A 200 24.56 -10.52 19.33
N TYR A 201 24.75 -11.82 19.50
CA TYR A 201 24.85 -12.50 20.81
C TYR A 201 25.98 -13.54 20.78
N GLY A 202 26.91 -13.49 21.75
CA GLY A 202 28.04 -14.42 21.80
C GLY A 202 28.94 -14.39 20.54
N GLY A 203 29.05 -13.23 19.89
CA GLY A 203 29.79 -13.08 18.62
C GLY A 203 29.06 -13.65 17.38
N GLN A 204 27.83 -14.14 17.54
CA GLN A 204 27.03 -14.69 16.45
C GLN A 204 25.93 -13.71 16.06
N PHE A 205 25.70 -13.58 14.76
CA PHE A 205 24.63 -12.77 14.21
C PHE A 205 23.34 -13.58 14.12
N PHE A 206 22.28 -13.07 14.74
CA PHE A 206 20.95 -13.65 14.70
C PHE A 206 20.02 -12.76 13.89
N HIS A 207 19.20 -13.38 13.05
CA HIS A 207 18.22 -12.71 12.21
C HIS A 207 16.84 -13.30 12.42
N CYS A 208 15.79 -12.49 12.40
CA CYS A 208 14.42 -12.98 12.51
C CYS A 208 14.03 -13.87 11.32
N HIS A 209 13.15 -14.83 11.58
CA HIS A 209 12.41 -15.56 10.56
C HIS A 209 11.36 -14.66 9.91
N PRO A 210 10.93 -14.96 8.66
CA PRO A 210 9.95 -14.14 7.97
C PRO A 210 8.53 -14.41 8.48
N ASP A 211 7.58 -13.60 8.01
CA ASP A 211 6.14 -13.80 8.20
C ASP A 211 5.67 -13.76 9.66
N LYS A 212 6.31 -12.90 10.46
CA LYS A 212 5.86 -12.54 11.82
C LYS A 212 5.45 -11.08 11.88
N ASP A 213 4.56 -10.78 12.81
CA ASP A 213 4.06 -9.42 13.00
C ASP A 213 5.00 -8.62 13.91
N LEU A 214 5.28 -7.39 13.47
CA LEU A 214 5.86 -6.31 14.28
C LEU A 214 4.82 -5.21 14.42
N PHE A 215 4.51 -4.83 15.65
CA PHE A 215 3.53 -3.81 15.98
C PHE A 215 4.24 -2.48 16.19
N VAL A 216 3.96 -1.51 15.32
CA VAL A 216 4.59 -0.18 15.31
C VAL A 216 3.56 0.85 15.76
N SER A 217 3.99 1.75 16.64
CA SER A 217 3.17 2.84 17.18
C SER A 217 4.03 4.03 17.58
N HIS A 218 3.43 5.22 17.68
CA HIS A 218 4.06 6.37 18.32
C HIS A 218 3.51 6.59 19.73
N VAL A 219 4.40 6.55 20.73
CA VAL A 219 4.05 6.83 22.13
C VAL A 219 4.68 8.16 22.51
N ASN A 220 3.86 9.19 22.75
CA ASN A 220 4.32 10.57 22.99
C ASN A 220 5.21 11.10 21.86
N GLY A 221 4.87 10.78 20.62
CA GLY A 221 5.63 11.18 19.43
C GLY A 221 6.93 10.41 19.19
N LYS A 222 7.24 9.41 20.03
CA LYS A 222 8.43 8.56 19.90
C LYS A 222 8.10 7.22 19.27
N LEU A 223 8.93 6.79 18.33
CA LEU A 223 8.71 5.53 17.62
C LEU A 223 8.84 4.34 18.59
N SER A 224 7.86 3.44 18.55
CA SER A 224 7.86 2.20 19.33
C SER A 224 7.56 1.00 18.46
N ALA A 225 8.36 -0.06 18.61
CA ALA A 225 8.21 -1.33 17.92
C ALA A 225 8.11 -2.47 18.95
N THR A 226 7.06 -3.29 18.84
CA THR A 226 6.81 -4.44 19.74
C THR A 226 6.65 -5.70 18.91
N PHE A 227 7.30 -6.78 19.31
CA PHE A 227 7.16 -8.09 18.67
C PHE A 227 7.03 -9.18 19.72
N CYS A 228 6.32 -10.25 19.36
CA CYS A 228 5.96 -11.32 20.28
C CYS A 228 6.34 -12.68 19.71
N ASN A 229 7.16 -13.41 20.45
CA ASN A 229 7.56 -14.79 20.14
C ASN A 229 8.06 -14.95 18.68
N VAL A 230 8.90 -14.02 18.23
CA VAL A 230 9.51 -14.06 16.91
C VAL A 230 10.71 -15.02 16.95
N PRO A 231 10.81 -16.00 16.03
CA PRO A 231 11.98 -16.86 15.94
C PRO A 231 13.15 -16.11 15.32
N PHE A 232 14.33 -16.26 15.90
CA PHE A 232 15.60 -15.77 15.39
C PHE A 232 16.57 -16.92 15.21
N SER A 233 17.38 -16.86 14.16
CA SER A 233 18.36 -17.90 13.86
C SER A 233 19.69 -17.31 13.40
N ASN A 234 20.77 -18.04 13.71
CA ASN A 234 22.13 -17.82 13.19
C ASN A 234 22.51 -18.88 12.13
N GLY A 235 21.54 -19.68 11.68
CA GLY A 235 21.73 -20.83 10.78
C GLY A 235 21.82 -22.19 11.47
N THR A 236 22.02 -22.24 12.79
CA THR A 236 22.12 -23.50 13.55
C THR A 236 21.19 -23.54 14.76
N THR A 237 21.12 -22.44 15.51
CA THR A 237 20.30 -22.32 16.72
C THR A 237 19.11 -21.43 16.43
N ILE A 238 17.92 -21.87 16.81
CA ILE A 238 16.70 -21.06 16.77
C ILE A 238 16.33 -20.66 18.20
N ILE A 239 16.11 -19.37 18.41
CA ILE A 239 15.63 -18.83 19.68
C ILE A 239 14.38 -17.99 19.45
N ASN A 240 13.42 -18.04 20.37
CA ASN A 240 12.23 -17.20 20.27
C ASN A 240 12.36 -16.01 21.21
N LEU A 241 12.10 -14.81 20.68
CA LEU A 241 12.21 -13.56 21.41
C LEU A 241 10.90 -12.77 21.38
N SER A 242 10.61 -12.13 22.50
CA SER A 242 9.61 -11.05 22.59
C SER A 242 10.31 -9.80 23.09
N GLY A 243 9.93 -8.64 22.56
CA GLY A 243 10.57 -7.40 22.97
C GLY A 243 9.78 -6.17 22.58
N LYS A 244 10.11 -5.08 23.25
CA LYS A 244 9.60 -3.74 22.93
C LYS A 244 10.74 -2.76 22.96
N LEU A 245 10.90 -2.02 21.87
CA LEU A 245 11.83 -0.91 21.74
C LEU A 245 11.00 0.36 21.57
N THR A 246 11.27 1.37 22.39
CA THR A 246 10.66 2.70 22.33
C THR A 246 11.79 3.72 22.37
N GLU A 247 11.87 4.54 21.33
CA GLU A 247 12.81 5.66 21.21
C GLU A 247 12.80 6.50 22.49
N GLN A 248 14.00 6.88 22.94
CA GLN A 248 14.23 7.65 24.18
C GLN A 248 14.59 9.11 23.91
#